data_AF-A0A1H2IU75-F1
#
_entry.id   AF-A0A1H2IU75-F1
#
_cell.length_a   1.000
_cell.length_b   1.000
_cell.length_c   1.000
_cell.angle_alpha   90.00
_cell.angle_beta   90.00
_cell.angle_gamma   90.00
#
_symmetry.space_group_name_H-M   'P 1'
#
loop_
_entity.id
_entity.type
_entity.pdbx_description
1 polymer ?
#
loop_
_entity_poly.entity_id
_entity_poly.type
_entity_poly.pdbx_seq_one_letter_code
_entity_poly.pdbx_strand_id
1 'polypeptide(L)'
;MVTVPKPKQREIITRAPFVHHEVGEVVVYHDEEGPTIDITIELEDTKQRAQFAITPREAHQLADDMHRIADLAQRAGWTPTILTDARRYLPGMTDEQIIERLDRLYRRWGGLVIGFRGRLDRAAGRALAVEVHMETLDRSVALVEEYAEPLSGIPEMADRLDELRSSLEDVRQLYVAEQER
;
A
#
# COMPACT_ATOMS: atom_id res chain seq x y z
N MET A 1 53.36 -22.01 -22.73
CA MET A 1 52.59 -20.75 -22.64
C MET A 1 51.13 -21.12 -22.78
N VAL A 2 50.37 -21.10 -21.68
CA VAL A 2 48.92 -21.33 -21.71
C VAL A 2 48.29 -19.96 -21.81
N THR A 3 47.62 -19.69 -22.94
CA THR A 3 46.88 -18.45 -23.16
C THR A 3 45.64 -18.50 -22.29
N VAL A 4 45.64 -17.77 -21.17
CA VAL A 4 44.44 -17.57 -20.36
C VAL A 4 43.45 -16.77 -21.22
N PRO A 5 42.21 -17.23 -21.44
CA PRO A 5 41.23 -16.47 -22.21
C PRO A 5 41.04 -15.09 -21.55
N LYS A 6 41.13 -14.01 -22.33
CA LYS A 6 40.73 -12.68 -21.85
C LYS A 6 39.29 -12.77 -21.34
N PRO A 7 38.96 -12.20 -20.17
CA PRO A 7 37.57 -12.17 -19.73
C PRO A 7 36.76 -11.42 -20.78
N LYS A 8 35.74 -12.09 -21.33
CA LYS A 8 34.79 -11.46 -22.25
C LYS A 8 34.11 -10.31 -21.51
N GLN A 9 34.17 -9.13 -22.11
CA GLN A 9 33.72 -7.89 -21.49
C GLN A 9 32.21 -7.99 -21.28
N ARG A 10 31.78 -8.21 -20.04
CA ARG A 10 30.36 -8.19 -19.67
C ARG A 10 29.81 -6.80 -19.90
N GLU A 11 28.74 -6.68 -20.67
CA GLU A 11 28.10 -5.39 -20.94
C GLU A 11 27.11 -5.07 -19.82
N ILE A 12 27.27 -3.94 -19.16
CA ILE A 12 26.35 -3.50 -18.10
C ILE A 12 25.09 -2.96 -18.78
N ILE A 13 23.95 -3.57 -18.48
CA ILE A 13 22.63 -3.10 -18.93
C ILE A 13 22.15 -1.98 -18.01
N THR A 14 22.19 -2.19 -16.69
CA THR A 14 21.78 -1.21 -15.69
C THR A 14 22.44 -1.44 -14.34
N ARG A 15 22.41 -0.42 -13.49
CA ARG A 15 22.91 -0.44 -12.12
C ARG A 15 21.96 0.34 -11.22
N ALA A 16 21.66 -0.23 -10.04
CA ALA A 16 20.87 0.41 -9.00
C ALA A 16 21.43 0.07 -7.61
N PRO A 17 21.16 0.88 -6.58
CA PRO A 17 21.38 0.48 -5.19
C PRO A 17 20.54 -0.75 -4.84
N PHE A 18 21.05 -1.64 -3.97
CA PHE A 18 20.26 -2.80 -3.49
C PHE A 18 19.16 -2.38 -2.53
N VAL A 19 19.50 -1.55 -1.54
CA VAL A 19 18.55 -0.92 -0.59
C VAL A 19 18.94 0.55 -0.41
N HIS A 20 20.22 0.80 -0.21
CA HIS A 20 20.83 2.11 -0.11
C HIS A 20 22.23 2.06 -0.73
N HIS A 21 22.78 3.19 -1.16
CA HIS A 21 24.08 3.24 -1.84
C HIS A 21 25.25 2.83 -0.94
N GLU A 22 25.11 2.99 0.38
CA GLU A 22 26.08 2.57 1.40
C GLU A 22 25.96 1.08 1.78
N VAL A 23 24.91 0.38 1.33
CA VAL A 23 24.67 -1.03 1.67
C VAL A 23 25.15 -1.96 0.57
N GLY A 24 24.98 -1.55 -0.69
CA GLY A 24 25.33 -2.39 -1.82
C GLY A 24 24.69 -1.97 -3.14
N GLU A 25 25.04 -2.71 -4.18
CA GLU A 25 24.58 -2.48 -5.55
C GLU A 25 24.04 -3.75 -6.19
N VAL A 26 23.11 -3.53 -7.13
CA VAL A 26 22.59 -4.51 -8.07
C VAL A 26 23.03 -4.09 -9.45
N VAL A 27 23.73 -4.97 -10.16
CA VAL A 27 24.23 -4.71 -11.50
C VAL A 27 23.70 -5.79 -12.43
N VAL A 28 23.04 -5.37 -13.50
CA VAL A 28 22.54 -6.28 -14.54
C VAL A 28 23.54 -6.28 -15.68
N TYR A 29 23.99 -7.46 -16.06
CA TYR A 29 24.89 -7.68 -17.18
C TYR A 29 24.20 -8.46 -18.28
N HIS A 30 24.67 -8.25 -19.52
CA HIS A 30 24.53 -9.23 -20.58
C HIS A 30 25.86 -9.97 -20.75
N ASP A 31 25.84 -11.29 -20.63
CA ASP A 31 26.95 -12.16 -21.02
C ASP A 31 26.53 -13.20 -22.08
N GLU A 32 27.41 -14.15 -22.38
CA GLU A 32 27.16 -15.16 -23.43
C GLU A 32 26.06 -16.17 -23.07
N GLU A 33 25.76 -16.32 -21.80
CA GLU A 33 24.73 -17.23 -21.28
C GLU A 33 23.38 -16.51 -21.15
N GLY A 34 23.39 -15.17 -21.11
CA GLY A 34 22.21 -14.32 -21.16
C GLY A 34 22.27 -13.14 -20.19
N PRO A 35 21.12 -12.56 -19.82
CA PRO A 35 21.07 -11.52 -18.81
C PRO A 35 21.26 -12.14 -17.41
N THR A 36 22.23 -11.61 -16.66
CA THR A 36 22.56 -12.04 -15.29
C THR A 36 22.53 -10.82 -14.36
N ILE A 37 22.05 -11.00 -13.13
CA ILE A 37 21.96 -9.94 -12.12
C ILE A 37 22.95 -10.27 -11.01
N ASP A 38 24.00 -9.46 -10.86
CA ASP A 38 24.93 -9.59 -9.73
C ASP A 38 24.50 -8.63 -8.61
N ILE A 39 24.40 -9.16 -7.40
CA ILE A 39 24.11 -8.40 -6.19
C ILE A 39 25.37 -8.40 -5.33
N THR A 40 25.83 -7.21 -4.94
CA THR A 40 26.94 -7.03 -4.01
C THR A 40 26.47 -6.24 -2.81
N ILE A 41 26.66 -6.80 -1.62
CA ILE A 41 26.36 -6.18 -0.34
C ILE A 41 27.68 -5.99 0.39
N GLU A 42 27.97 -4.76 0.79
CA GLU A 42 29.18 -4.37 1.50
C GLU A 42 28.79 -3.38 2.60
N LEU A 43 28.97 -3.77 3.85
CA LEU A 43 28.70 -2.91 5.00
C LEU A 43 30.00 -2.18 5.36
N GLU A 44 30.01 -0.86 5.22
CA GLU A 44 31.22 -0.02 5.38
C GLU A 44 32.01 -0.32 6.66
N ASP A 45 31.31 -0.53 7.78
CA ASP A 45 31.93 -0.66 9.10
C ASP A 45 32.42 -2.07 9.44
N THR A 46 31.97 -3.12 8.73
CA THR A 46 32.17 -4.51 9.18
C THR A 46 33.13 -5.31 8.32
N LYS A 47 33.56 -4.79 7.15
CA LYS A 47 34.31 -5.52 6.11
C LYS A 47 33.64 -6.83 5.68
N GLN A 48 32.36 -7.03 6.02
CA GLN A 48 31.59 -8.19 5.59
C GLN A 48 31.05 -7.92 4.20
N ARG A 49 31.28 -8.88 3.30
CA ARG A 49 30.84 -8.80 1.91
C ARG A 49 30.07 -10.07 1.56
N ALA A 50 28.89 -9.88 0.97
CA ALA A 50 28.16 -10.93 0.28
C ALA A 50 28.06 -10.56 -1.19
N GLN A 51 28.37 -11.51 -2.07
CA GLN A 51 28.20 -11.35 -3.51
C GLN A 51 27.64 -12.63 -4.09
N PHE A 52 26.57 -12.50 -4.86
CA PHE A 52 25.93 -13.62 -5.53
C PHE A 52 25.26 -13.14 -6.81
N ALA A 53 25.10 -14.06 -7.76
CA ALA A 53 24.43 -13.83 -9.02
C ALA A 53 23.09 -14.55 -9.03
N ILE A 54 22.07 -13.92 -9.61
CA ILE A 54 20.76 -14.51 -9.84
C ILE A 54 20.30 -14.24 -11.28
N THR A 55 19.47 -15.14 -11.79
CA THR A 55 18.78 -14.97 -13.06
C THR A 55 17.58 -14.02 -12.92
N PRO A 56 17.06 -13.43 -14.02
CA PRO A 56 15.82 -12.64 -13.96
C PRO A 56 14.63 -13.41 -13.36
N ARG A 57 14.54 -14.73 -13.62
CA ARG A 57 13.48 -15.58 -13.05
C ARG A 57 13.60 -15.66 -11.53
N GLU A 58 14.80 -15.88 -11.00
CA GLU A 58 15.04 -15.93 -9.56
C GLU A 58 14.83 -14.56 -8.91
N ALA A 59 15.16 -13.47 -9.60
CA ALA A 59 14.86 -12.11 -9.13
C ALA A 59 13.35 -11.86 -8.99
N HIS A 60 12.55 -12.31 -9.97
CA HIS A 60 11.08 -12.25 -9.85
C HIS A 60 10.57 -13.09 -8.69
N GLN A 61 11.08 -14.31 -8.51
CA GLN A 61 10.70 -15.18 -7.39
C GLN A 61 11.06 -14.54 -6.03
N LEU A 62 12.26 -13.97 -5.92
CA LEU A 62 12.70 -13.27 -4.71
C LEU A 62 11.80 -12.06 -4.40
N ALA A 63 11.39 -11.31 -5.42
CA ALA A 63 10.46 -10.19 -5.25
C ALA A 63 9.11 -10.66 -4.69
N ASP A 64 8.56 -11.76 -5.22
CA ASP A 64 7.31 -12.36 -4.74
C ASP A 64 7.43 -12.84 -3.27
N ASP A 65 8.56 -13.48 -2.93
CA ASP A 65 8.81 -13.94 -1.57
C ASP A 65 8.97 -12.78 -0.58
N MET A 66 9.68 -11.72 -0.99
CA MET A 66 9.82 -10.50 -0.19
C MET A 66 8.48 -9.80 0.02
N HIS A 67 7.63 -9.74 -1.00
CA HIS A 67 6.27 -9.20 -0.89
C HIS A 67 5.44 -9.99 0.13
N ARG A 68 5.50 -11.33 0.06
CA ARG A 68 4.81 -12.21 1.01
C ARG A 68 5.31 -12.05 2.45
N ILE A 69 6.62 -11.92 2.65
CA ILE A 69 7.20 -11.68 3.97
C ILE A 69 6.74 -10.33 4.52
N ALA A 70 6.70 -9.29 3.68
CA ALA A 70 6.19 -7.98 4.06
C ALA A 70 4.73 -8.05 4.51
N ASP A 71 3.87 -8.76 3.79
CA ASP A 71 2.46 -8.99 4.18
C ASP A 71 2.34 -9.68 5.55
N LEU A 72 3.16 -10.73 5.79
CA LEU A 72 3.17 -11.45 7.07
C LEU A 72 3.64 -10.56 8.22
N ALA A 73 4.72 -9.80 8.00
CA ALA A 73 5.25 -8.86 8.99
C ALA A 73 4.24 -7.75 9.31
N GLN A 74 3.55 -7.23 8.29
CA GLN A 74 2.50 -6.24 8.45
C GLN A 74 1.34 -6.78 9.28
N ARG A 75 0.88 -8.00 8.99
CA ARG A 75 -0.18 -8.67 9.76
C ARG A 75 0.23 -8.93 11.20
N ALA A 76 1.48 -9.32 11.44
CA ALA A 76 2.01 -9.43 12.79
C ALA A 76 2.06 -8.06 13.52
N GLY A 77 2.11 -6.96 12.76
CA GLY A 77 2.05 -5.59 13.27
C GLY A 77 0.67 -5.15 13.78
N TRP A 78 -0.39 -5.92 13.53
CA TRP A 78 -1.75 -5.68 14.07
C TRP A 78 -1.86 -6.04 15.56
N THR A 79 -1.06 -5.34 16.36
CA THR A 79 -1.05 -5.51 17.81
C THR A 79 -2.32 -4.95 18.46
N PRO A 80 -2.70 -5.41 19.66
CA PRO A 80 -3.82 -4.84 20.40
C PRO A 80 -3.73 -3.32 20.58
N THR A 81 -2.51 -2.76 20.66
CA THR A 81 -2.28 -1.32 20.73
C THR A 81 -2.68 -0.61 19.44
N ILE A 82 -2.31 -1.15 18.28
CA ILE A 82 -2.72 -0.61 16.97
C ILE A 82 -4.23 -0.72 16.80
N LEU A 83 -4.83 -1.86 17.14
CA LEU A 83 -6.29 -2.04 17.03
C LEU A 83 -7.03 -1.06 17.94
N THR A 84 -6.52 -0.83 19.16
CA THR A 84 -7.08 0.16 20.08
C THR A 84 -6.98 1.59 19.53
N ASP A 85 -5.88 1.93 18.86
CA ASP A 85 -5.73 3.24 18.22
C ASP A 85 -6.66 3.38 17.00
N ALA A 86 -6.79 2.33 16.19
CA ALA A 86 -7.68 2.28 15.03
C ALA A 86 -9.17 2.44 15.42
N ARG A 87 -9.59 1.93 16.58
CA ARG A 87 -10.97 2.12 17.11
C ARG A 87 -11.38 3.60 17.27
N ARG A 88 -10.42 4.52 17.38
CA ARG A 88 -10.71 5.97 17.41
C ARG A 88 -11.30 6.47 16.09
N TYR A 89 -10.91 5.82 14.99
CA TYR A 89 -11.34 6.16 13.64
C TYR A 89 -12.47 5.23 13.15
N LEU A 90 -12.58 4.04 13.74
CA LEU A 90 -13.53 2.99 13.38
C LEU A 90 -14.42 2.60 14.57
N PRO A 91 -15.26 3.51 15.10
CA PRO A 91 -16.04 3.25 16.30
C PRO A 91 -17.06 2.12 16.07
N GLY A 92 -17.16 1.20 17.02
CA GLY A 92 -18.13 0.11 17.02
C GLY A 92 -17.77 -1.10 16.14
N MET A 93 -16.62 -1.10 15.47
CA MET A 93 -16.15 -2.25 14.68
C MET A 93 -15.45 -3.30 15.54
N THR A 94 -15.56 -4.57 15.14
CA THR A 94 -14.80 -5.68 15.73
C THR A 94 -13.35 -5.65 15.27
N ASP A 95 -12.48 -6.41 15.94
CA ASP A 95 -11.06 -6.47 15.59
C ASP A 95 -10.85 -7.05 14.20
N GLU A 96 -11.64 -8.05 13.79
CA GLU A 96 -11.61 -8.61 12.45
C GLU A 96 -11.96 -7.57 11.38
N GLN A 97 -13.00 -6.77 11.61
CA GLN A 97 -13.42 -5.71 10.69
C GLN A 97 -12.36 -4.60 10.59
N ILE A 98 -11.73 -4.25 11.72
CA ILE A 98 -10.64 -3.28 11.75
C ILE A 98 -9.43 -3.82 10.97
N ILE A 99 -9.04 -5.07 11.19
CA ILE A 99 -7.92 -5.71 10.48
C ILE A 99 -8.20 -5.75 8.97
N GLU A 100 -9.40 -6.11 8.55
CA GLU A 100 -9.76 -6.14 7.13
C GLU A 100 -9.59 -4.76 6.48
N ARG A 101 -10.07 -3.69 7.13
CA ARG A 101 -9.91 -2.33 6.62
C ARG A 101 -8.46 -1.89 6.57
N LEU A 102 -7.67 -2.23 7.59
CA LEU A 102 -6.24 -1.96 7.63
C LEU A 102 -5.49 -2.69 6.50
N ASP A 103 -5.82 -3.96 6.25
CA ASP A 103 -5.28 -4.74 5.12
C ASP A 103 -5.65 -4.11 3.77
N ARG A 104 -6.89 -3.64 3.59
CA ARG A 104 -7.32 -2.94 2.36
C ARG A 104 -6.58 -1.62 2.17
N LEU A 105 -6.40 -0.84 3.23
CA LEU A 105 -5.68 0.43 3.18
C LEU A 105 -4.20 0.20 2.85
N TYR A 106 -3.56 -0.78 3.49
CA TYR A 106 -2.19 -1.20 3.21
C TYR A 106 -1.97 -1.52 1.73
N ARG A 107 -2.84 -2.34 1.14
CA ARG A 107 -2.77 -2.72 -0.28
C ARG A 107 -2.93 -1.51 -1.22
N ARG A 108 -3.81 -0.58 -0.86
CA ARG A 108 -4.06 0.64 -1.66
C ARG A 108 -2.86 1.59 -1.65
N TRP A 109 -2.19 1.71 -0.51
CA TRP A 109 -1.06 2.62 -0.32
C TRP A 109 0.29 1.98 -0.66
N GLY A 110 0.33 0.66 -0.88
CA GLY A 110 1.56 -0.06 -1.21
C GLY A 110 2.60 -0.02 -0.10
N GLY A 111 2.20 0.15 1.16
CA GLY A 111 3.16 0.38 2.24
C GLY A 111 2.57 0.62 3.64
N LEU A 112 3.47 0.97 4.57
CA LEU A 112 3.26 0.94 6.02
C LEU A 112 2.10 1.83 6.49
N VAL A 113 1.11 1.21 7.11
CA VAL A 113 -0.01 1.90 7.82
C VAL A 113 0.32 2.15 9.30
N ILE A 114 1.44 1.56 9.76
CA ILE A 114 1.94 1.66 11.13
C ILE A 114 2.86 2.88 11.22
N GLY A 115 2.55 3.81 12.11
CA GLY A 115 3.38 4.96 12.44
C GLY A 115 4.39 4.66 13.56
N PHE A 116 4.89 5.73 14.18
CA PHE A 116 5.91 5.62 15.24
C PHE A 116 5.35 5.03 16.56
N ARG A 117 6.12 4.17 17.23
CA ARG A 117 5.81 3.56 18.55
C ARG A 117 4.52 2.73 18.60
N GLY A 118 4.21 1.96 17.54
CA GLY A 118 3.05 1.05 17.56
C GLY A 118 1.72 1.80 17.58
N ARG A 119 1.67 2.98 16.98
CA ARG A 119 0.44 3.74 16.69
C ARG A 119 0.16 3.72 15.21
N LEU A 120 -1.08 3.92 14.83
CA LEU A 120 -1.44 4.09 13.44
C LEU A 120 -0.82 5.39 12.92
N ASP A 121 -0.35 5.39 11.67
CA ASP A 121 -0.01 6.66 11.04
C ASP A 121 -1.23 7.60 11.01
N ARG A 122 -1.03 8.90 11.21
CA ARG A 122 -2.15 9.85 11.31
C ARG A 122 -2.87 10.03 9.98
N ALA A 123 -2.14 9.97 8.85
CA ALA A 123 -2.78 10.00 7.54
C ALA A 123 -3.61 8.73 7.34
N ALA A 124 -3.06 7.57 7.72
CA ALA A 124 -3.80 6.31 7.68
C ALA A 124 -5.10 6.35 8.50
N GLY A 125 -5.06 6.89 9.72
CA GLY A 125 -6.26 7.02 10.57
C GLY A 125 -7.33 7.90 9.95
N ARG A 126 -6.94 9.03 9.34
CA ARG A 126 -7.87 9.91 8.63
C ARG A 126 -8.47 9.22 7.41
N ALA A 127 -7.66 8.49 6.63
CA ALA A 127 -8.14 7.75 5.48
C ALA A 127 -9.20 6.70 5.87
N LEU A 128 -8.99 5.99 6.98
CA LEU A 128 -9.99 5.05 7.53
C LEU A 128 -11.30 5.75 7.93
N ALA A 129 -11.21 6.90 8.61
CA ALA A 129 -12.39 7.66 9.02
C ALA A 129 -13.19 8.15 7.80
N VAL A 130 -12.50 8.68 6.78
CA VAL A 130 -13.15 9.14 5.54
C VAL A 130 -13.83 7.98 4.82
N GLU A 131 -13.22 6.79 4.76
CA GLU A 131 -13.84 5.60 4.15
C GLU A 131 -15.16 5.22 4.86
N VAL A 132 -15.19 5.25 6.19
CA VAL A 132 -16.42 4.96 6.95
C VAL A 132 -17.49 6.03 6.75
N HIS A 133 -17.09 7.30 6.69
CA HIS A 133 -18.02 8.39 6.43
C HIS A 133 -18.62 8.30 5.03
N MET A 134 -17.81 7.99 4.01
CA MET A 134 -18.28 7.75 2.65
C MET A 134 -19.25 6.56 2.57
N GLU A 135 -18.95 5.43 3.21
CA GLU A 135 -19.89 4.30 3.23
C GLU A 135 -21.20 4.59 3.97
N THR A 136 -21.13 5.43 5.00
CA THR A 136 -22.33 5.88 5.72
C THR A 136 -23.16 6.80 4.83
N LEU A 137 -22.49 7.72 4.13
CA LEU A 137 -23.10 8.65 3.19
C LEU A 137 -23.79 7.90 2.05
N ASP A 138 -23.10 6.96 1.41
CA ASP A 138 -23.64 6.14 0.33
C ASP A 138 -24.87 5.34 0.79
N ARG A 139 -24.84 4.79 2.02
CA ARG A 139 -26.01 4.13 2.62
C ARG A 139 -27.17 5.09 2.87
N SER A 140 -26.89 6.29 3.35
CA SER A 140 -27.92 7.33 3.53
C SER A 140 -28.53 7.75 2.20
N VAL A 141 -27.72 7.94 1.16
CA VAL A 141 -28.19 8.24 -0.20
C VAL A 141 -29.09 7.12 -0.72
N ALA A 142 -28.65 5.86 -0.61
CA ALA A 142 -29.44 4.71 -1.04
C ALA A 142 -30.80 4.62 -0.33
N LEU A 143 -30.85 4.85 0.98
CA LEU A 143 -32.10 4.90 1.74
C LEU A 143 -33.00 6.05 1.28
N VAL A 144 -32.44 7.24 1.06
CA VAL A 144 -33.19 8.39 0.55
C VAL A 144 -33.78 8.07 -0.82
N GLU A 145 -33.03 7.43 -1.71
CA GLU A 145 -33.51 7.01 -3.03
C GLU A 145 -34.60 5.94 -2.95
N GLU A 146 -34.44 4.94 -2.07
CA GLU A 146 -35.44 3.88 -1.84
C GLU A 146 -36.80 4.46 -1.42
N TYR A 147 -36.79 5.48 -0.55
CA TYR A 147 -38.02 6.13 -0.08
C TYR A 147 -38.46 7.34 -0.92
N ALA A 148 -37.65 7.79 -1.88
CA ALA A 148 -37.97 8.95 -2.70
C ALA A 148 -39.16 8.69 -3.64
N GLU A 149 -39.28 7.48 -4.20
CA GLU A 149 -40.38 7.13 -5.11
C GLU A 149 -41.76 7.29 -4.45
N PRO A 150 -42.04 6.72 -3.26
CA PRO A 150 -43.33 6.94 -2.57
C PRO A 150 -43.55 8.37 -2.04
N LEU A 151 -42.47 9.14 -1.79
CA LEU A 151 -42.56 10.50 -1.26
C LEU A 151 -42.66 11.59 -2.34
N SER A 152 -42.23 11.30 -3.57
CA SER A 152 -42.24 12.22 -4.72
C SER A 152 -43.64 12.62 -5.20
N GLY A 153 -44.68 11.88 -4.80
CA GLY A 153 -46.08 12.23 -5.05
C GLY A 153 -46.59 13.41 -4.23
N ILE A 154 -45.81 13.91 -3.26
CA ILE A 154 -46.13 15.07 -2.42
C ILE A 154 -45.26 16.25 -2.89
N PRO A 155 -45.84 17.29 -3.51
CA PRO A 155 -45.08 18.42 -4.07
C PRO A 155 -44.14 19.09 -3.07
N GLU A 156 -44.57 19.30 -1.82
CA GLU A 156 -43.72 19.91 -0.78
C GLU A 156 -42.56 19.01 -0.32
N MET A 157 -42.61 17.71 -0.62
CA MET A 157 -41.52 16.77 -0.32
C MET A 157 -40.57 16.57 -1.50
N ALA A 158 -41.04 16.74 -2.74
CA ALA A 158 -40.20 16.66 -3.92
C ALA A 158 -39.04 17.68 -3.85
N ASP A 159 -39.35 18.95 -3.58
CA ASP A 159 -38.33 20.01 -3.46
C ASP A 159 -37.33 19.73 -2.33
N ARG A 160 -37.81 19.20 -1.20
CA ARG A 160 -36.96 18.85 -0.03
C ARG A 160 -36.07 17.63 -0.30
N LEU A 161 -36.54 16.68 -1.09
CA LEU A 161 -35.76 15.50 -1.50
C LEU A 161 -34.66 15.90 -2.48
N ASP A 162 -34.93 16.83 -3.39
CA ASP A 162 -33.91 17.34 -4.31
C ASP A 162 -32.85 18.19 -3.60
N GLU A 163 -33.25 19.02 -2.62
CA GLU A 163 -32.31 19.75 -1.76
C GLU A 163 -31.44 18.79 -0.92
N LEU A 164 -32.03 17.72 -0.38
CA LEU A 164 -31.30 16.69 0.37
C LEU A 164 -30.31 15.93 -0.54
N ARG A 165 -30.71 15.55 -1.75
CA ARG A 165 -29.82 14.91 -2.72
C ARG A 165 -28.63 15.79 -3.07
N SER A 166 -28.88 17.07 -3.38
CA SER A 166 -27.81 18.04 -3.67
C SER A 166 -26.85 18.18 -2.50
N SER A 167 -27.37 18.29 -1.27
CA SER A 167 -26.55 18.41 -0.06
C SER A 167 -25.70 17.17 0.20
N LEU A 168 -26.25 15.97 -0.03
CA LEU A 168 -25.51 14.72 0.13
C LEU A 168 -24.40 14.57 -0.93
N GLU A 169 -24.66 14.99 -2.17
CA GLU A 169 -23.64 15.00 -3.22
C GLU A 169 -22.53 16.03 -2.92
N ASP A 170 -22.87 17.21 -2.39
CA ASP A 170 -21.87 18.20 -1.96
C ASP A 170 -20.95 17.64 -0.86
N VAL A 171 -21.51 16.91 0.11
CA VAL A 171 -20.74 16.23 1.17
C VAL A 171 -19.88 15.11 0.58
N ARG A 172 -20.38 14.40 -0.44
CA ARG A 172 -19.61 13.36 -1.14
C ARG A 172 -18.39 13.95 -1.84
N GLN A 173 -18.57 15.05 -2.56
CA GLN A 173 -17.48 15.75 -3.24
C GLN A 173 -16.43 16.28 -2.26
N LEU A 174 -16.86 16.74 -1.08
CA LEU A 174 -15.94 17.13 0.01
C LEU A 174 -15.04 15.96 0.41
N TYR A 175 -15.63 14.79 0.68
CA TYR A 175 -14.86 13.61 1.10
C TYR A 175 -13.93 13.08 0.00
N VAL A 176 -14.35 13.11 -1.27
CA VAL A 176 -13.49 12.76 -2.40
C VAL A 176 -12.27 13.69 -2.46
N ALA A 177 -12.50 15.00 -2.37
CA ALA A 177 -11.41 15.99 -2.35
C ALA A 177 -10.48 15.82 -1.13
N GLU A 178 -10.99 15.30 -0.02
CA GLU A 178 -10.20 15.01 1.18
C GLU A 178 -9.38 13.72 1.07
N GLN A 179 -9.78 12.77 0.21
CA GLN A 179 -9.01 11.55 -0.09
C GLN A 179 -7.86 11.79 -1.09
N GLU A 180 -7.97 12.78 -1.96
CA GLU A 180 -6.97 13.12 -2.99
C GLU A 180 -5.82 14.02 -2.46
N ARG A 181 -5.87 14.40 -1.18
CA ARG A 181 -4.92 15.31 -0.51
C ARG A 181 -3.86 14.58 0.30
#